data_AF-A0A7S0AWV7-F1
#
_entry.id   AF-A0A7S0AWV7-F1
#
_cell.length_a   1.000
_cell.length_b   1.000
_cell.length_c   1.000
_cell.angle_alpha   90.00
_cell.angle_beta   90.00
_cell.angle_gamma   90.00
#
_symmetry.space_group_name_H-M   'P 1'
#
loop_
_entity.id
_entity.type
_entity.pdbx_description
1 polymer ?
#
loop_
_entity_poly.entity_id
_entity_poly.type
_entity_poly.pdbx_seq_one_letter_code
_entity_poly.pdbx_strand_id
1 'polypeptide(L)'
;DHYVALNKGKPHGGIAVDCDSFEVVDDAVTEAKHVCDANLGVAPDVVVSYGMEGMDSLPLQLCTLVGDSLRISGNDHIELTLIRPWLHHALVEVLKNACSSSVQKGDDTGDGANPSDVHVRLVDGTDSISIAVLDQGVGLHDDGMKKAFRFAESSSLKRWDRIDEQTSYAMVRQPLGSLGVGLPLSRMMMGMFGGDVLISNRDEGDGLASGCTAVIKIPKDDQIVQKVRDRGGS
;
A
#
# COMPACT_ATOMS: atom_id res chain seq x y z
N ASP A 1 2.14 24.46 22.66
CA ASP A 1 2.50 24.03 21.30
C ASP A 1 3.62 23.00 21.31
N HIS A 2 3.45 21.90 20.57
CA HIS A 2 4.43 20.81 20.52
C HIS A 2 5.62 21.17 19.62
N TYR A 3 6.81 20.60 19.88
CA TYR A 3 8.08 20.86 19.17
C TYR A 3 7.95 20.90 17.64
N VAL A 4 7.12 20.02 17.08
CA VAL A 4 6.93 19.89 15.63
C VAL A 4 6.10 21.04 15.05
N ALA A 5 5.10 21.55 15.78
CA ALA A 5 4.36 22.73 15.37
C ALA A 5 5.25 23.97 15.37
N LEU A 6 6.08 24.12 16.41
CA LEU A 6 7.00 25.24 16.58
C LEU A 6 8.13 25.27 15.54
N ASN A 7 8.65 24.11 15.14
CA ASN A 7 9.87 24.05 14.31
C ASN A 7 9.66 23.54 12.87
N LYS A 8 8.52 22.92 12.55
CA LYS A 8 8.25 22.36 11.21
C LYS A 8 6.99 22.93 10.55
N GLY A 9 6.32 23.90 11.18
CA GLY A 9 5.08 24.49 10.65
C GLY A 9 3.92 23.50 10.52
N LYS A 10 3.99 22.35 11.20
CA LYS A 10 2.94 21.32 11.18
C LYS A 10 2.12 21.39 12.46
N PRO A 11 0.92 22.00 12.47
CA PRO A 11 0.15 22.26 13.68
C PRO A 11 -0.19 20.97 14.45
N HIS A 12 -0.29 19.83 13.77
CA HIS A 12 -0.66 18.53 14.34
C HIS A 12 0.51 17.52 14.39
N GLY A 13 1.75 18.00 14.28
CA GLY A 13 2.92 17.15 14.39
C GLY A 13 3.08 16.16 13.22
N GLY A 14 3.03 14.86 13.53
CA GLY A 14 3.13 13.77 12.54
C GLY A 14 1.79 13.37 11.90
N ILE A 15 0.67 13.91 12.40
CA ILE A 15 -0.68 13.63 11.90
C ILE A 15 -0.99 14.64 10.79
N ALA A 16 -1.42 14.13 9.63
CA ALA A 16 -2.06 14.90 8.58
C ALA A 16 -3.58 14.83 8.77
N VAL A 17 -4.28 15.96 8.63
CA VAL A 17 -5.74 16.06 8.87
C VAL A 17 -6.53 16.13 7.55
N ASP A 18 -5.83 16.41 6.47
CA ASP A 18 -6.27 16.69 5.11
C ASP A 18 -5.42 15.87 4.11
N CYS A 19 -5.07 14.64 4.47
CA CYS A 19 -4.18 13.82 3.64
C CYS A 19 -4.92 13.29 2.41
N ASP A 20 -4.51 13.69 1.21
CA ASP A 20 -5.01 13.10 -0.02
C ASP A 20 -4.50 11.67 -0.17
N SER A 21 -5.40 10.69 -0.08
CA SER A 21 -5.03 9.28 -0.19
C SER A 21 -4.48 8.91 -1.57
N PHE A 22 -4.85 9.59 -2.65
CA PHE A 22 -4.33 9.33 -3.99
C PHE A 22 -2.86 9.70 -4.10
N GLU A 23 -2.44 10.81 -3.49
CA GLU A 23 -1.04 11.22 -3.46
C GLU A 23 -0.18 10.18 -2.72
N VAL A 24 -0.69 9.64 -1.60
CA VAL A 24 0.04 8.60 -0.85
C VAL A 24 0.15 7.30 -1.64
N VAL A 25 -0.90 6.94 -2.38
CA VAL A 25 -0.89 5.77 -3.27
C VAL A 25 0.08 5.96 -4.42
N ASP A 26 0.09 7.13 -5.07
CA ASP A 26 0.96 7.45 -6.20
C ASP A 26 2.45 7.41 -5.80
N ASP A 27 2.80 8.04 -4.67
CA ASP A 27 4.13 7.96 -4.07
C ASP A 27 4.56 6.50 -3.81
N ALA A 28 3.67 5.72 -3.19
CA ALA A 28 3.97 4.34 -2.81
C ALA A 28 4.11 3.43 -4.04
N VAL A 29 3.29 3.63 -5.07
CA VAL A 29 3.39 2.93 -6.36
C VAL A 29 4.72 3.25 -7.03
N THR A 30 5.10 4.53 -7.08
CA THR A 30 6.36 4.97 -7.66
C THR A 30 7.56 4.36 -6.93
N GLU A 31 7.57 4.40 -5.60
CA GLU A 31 8.64 3.78 -4.80
C GLU A 31 8.69 2.26 -4.99
N ALA A 32 7.54 1.58 -4.94
CA ALA A 32 7.48 0.13 -5.10
C ALA A 32 7.94 -0.33 -6.49
N LYS A 33 7.56 0.37 -7.57
CA LYS A 33 8.03 0.08 -8.94
C LYS A 33 9.55 0.24 -9.04
N HIS A 34 10.12 1.33 -8.53
CA HIS A 34 11.57 1.52 -8.52
C HIS A 34 12.31 0.43 -7.74
N VAL A 35 11.78 0.03 -6.58
CA VAL A 35 12.37 -1.05 -5.78
C VAL A 35 12.26 -2.40 -6.50
N CYS A 36 11.13 -2.68 -7.14
CA CYS A 36 10.92 -3.90 -7.92
C CYS A 36 11.89 -3.98 -9.10
N ASP A 37 11.93 -2.94 -9.93
CA ASP A 37 12.81 -2.84 -11.09
C ASP A 37 14.30 -2.98 -10.70
N ALA A 38 14.73 -2.29 -9.64
CA ALA A 38 16.11 -2.36 -9.18
C ALA A 38 16.52 -3.75 -8.63
N ASN A 39 15.58 -4.55 -8.11
CA ASN A 39 15.87 -5.86 -7.53
C ASN A 39 15.60 -7.05 -8.46
N LEU A 40 14.63 -6.92 -9.37
CA LEU A 40 14.12 -8.00 -10.22
C LEU A 40 14.35 -7.72 -11.71
N GLY A 41 14.80 -6.52 -12.09
CA GLY A 41 15.07 -6.12 -13.48
C GLY A 41 13.84 -5.74 -14.29
N VAL A 42 12.65 -5.86 -13.70
CA VAL A 42 11.36 -5.46 -14.28
C VAL A 42 10.38 -5.14 -13.15
N ALA A 43 9.45 -4.22 -13.40
CA ALA A 43 8.30 -3.96 -12.55
C ALA A 43 7.00 -4.07 -13.36
N PRO A 44 5.96 -4.72 -12.84
CA PRO A 44 4.65 -4.74 -13.48
C PRO A 44 4.05 -3.34 -13.54
N ASP A 45 3.15 -3.13 -14.49
CA ASP A 45 2.33 -1.94 -14.48
C ASP A 45 1.31 -1.97 -13.35
N VAL A 46 0.92 -0.78 -12.90
CA VAL A 46 0.03 -0.62 -11.76
C VAL A 46 -1.19 0.15 -12.22
N VAL A 47 -2.35 -0.48 -12.09
CA VAL A 47 -3.64 0.08 -12.49
C VAL A 47 -4.38 0.52 -11.23
N VAL A 48 -4.55 1.84 -11.06
CA VAL A 48 -5.28 2.38 -9.90
C VAL A 48 -6.71 2.72 -10.28
N SER A 49 -7.64 2.34 -9.42
CA SER A 49 -9.08 2.56 -9.60
C SER A 49 -9.75 2.91 -8.29
N TYR A 50 -10.90 3.57 -8.40
CA TYR A 50 -11.67 4.08 -7.28
C TYR A 50 -13.15 3.68 -7.36
N GLY A 51 -13.79 3.44 -6.23
CA GLY A 51 -15.23 3.27 -6.14
C GLY A 51 -15.78 3.60 -4.75
N MET A 52 -17.11 3.70 -4.65
CA MET A 52 -17.83 3.86 -3.39
C MET A 52 -18.54 2.56 -2.99
N GLU A 53 -18.53 2.23 -1.71
CA GLU A 53 -19.24 1.07 -1.18
C GLU A 53 -20.76 1.19 -1.40
N GLY A 54 -21.41 0.11 -1.86
CA GLY A 54 -22.85 0.10 -2.15
C GLY A 54 -23.24 0.65 -3.53
N MET A 55 -22.27 1.05 -4.36
CA MET A 55 -22.44 1.34 -5.78
C MET A 55 -21.95 0.20 -6.67
N ASP A 56 -22.29 -1.04 -6.33
CA ASP A 56 -21.86 -2.27 -7.05
C ASP A 56 -22.29 -2.29 -8.53
N SER A 57 -23.24 -1.43 -8.94
CA SER A 57 -23.73 -1.30 -10.31
C SER A 57 -23.01 -0.23 -11.15
N LEU A 58 -22.17 0.60 -10.54
CA LEU A 58 -21.35 1.58 -11.25
C LEU A 58 -19.93 1.02 -11.42
N PRO A 59 -19.33 1.16 -12.62
CA PRO A 59 -17.97 0.69 -12.84
C PRO A 59 -16.99 1.44 -11.93
N LEU A 60 -16.02 0.71 -11.36
CA LEU A 60 -14.85 1.32 -10.73
C LEU A 60 -14.28 2.37 -11.68
N GLN A 61 -14.12 3.58 -11.19
CA GLN A 61 -13.60 4.67 -11.98
C GLN A 61 -12.09 4.54 -12.09
N LEU A 62 -11.61 4.41 -13.32
CA LEU A 62 -10.18 4.34 -13.58
C LEU A 62 -9.53 5.67 -13.21
N CYS A 63 -8.47 5.62 -12.42
CA CYS A 63 -7.66 6.79 -12.12
C CYS A 63 -6.65 6.99 -13.26
N THR A 64 -6.48 8.22 -13.70
CA THR A 64 -5.55 8.60 -14.77
C THR A 64 -4.46 9.50 -14.22
N LEU A 65 -3.23 9.33 -14.69
CA LEU A 65 -2.17 10.30 -14.43
C LEU A 65 -2.43 11.57 -15.23
N VAL A 66 -2.55 12.71 -14.53
CA VAL A 66 -2.67 14.03 -15.14
C VAL A 66 -1.49 14.88 -14.65
N GLY A 67 -0.44 14.97 -15.45
CA GLY A 67 0.86 15.46 -15.00
C GLY A 67 1.54 14.44 -14.09
N ASP A 68 2.02 14.88 -12.94
CA ASP A 68 2.72 14.05 -11.94
C ASP A 68 1.79 13.62 -10.78
N SER A 69 0.48 13.50 -11.04
CA SER A 69 -0.48 13.14 -9.98
C SER A 69 -1.59 12.28 -10.51
N LEU A 70 -1.93 11.26 -9.72
CA LEU A 70 -3.07 10.40 -9.94
C LEU A 70 -4.38 11.16 -9.66
N ARG A 71 -5.30 11.19 -10.63
CA ARG A 71 -6.62 11.81 -10.49
C ARG A 71 -7.72 10.89 -10.97
N ILE A 72 -8.86 10.92 -10.29
CA ILE A 72 -10.11 10.36 -10.79
C ILE A 72 -10.68 11.33 -11.85
N SER A 73 -11.45 10.82 -12.81
CA SER A 73 -12.22 11.66 -13.73
C SER A 73 -13.39 12.37 -13.02
N GLY A 74 -13.06 13.40 -12.24
CA GLY A 74 -13.94 14.12 -11.32
C GLY A 74 -13.05 14.71 -10.23
N ASN A 75 -13.36 15.90 -9.70
CA ASN A 75 -12.53 16.56 -8.66
C ASN A 75 -12.69 15.89 -7.28
N ASP A 76 -12.86 14.57 -7.23
CA ASP A 76 -13.10 13.84 -6.00
C ASP A 76 -11.76 13.51 -5.35
N HIS A 77 -11.50 14.14 -4.21
CA HIS A 77 -10.37 13.84 -3.34
C HIS A 77 -10.91 13.14 -2.10
N ILE A 78 -10.18 12.11 -1.65
CA ILE A 78 -10.47 11.43 -0.40
C ILE A 78 -9.47 11.93 0.63
N GLU A 79 -9.91 12.89 1.43
CA GLU A 79 -9.12 13.44 2.53
C GLU A 79 -9.24 12.57 3.77
N LEU A 80 -8.09 12.18 4.32
CA LEU A 80 -7.98 11.33 5.49
C LEU A 80 -7.21 12.02 6.62
N THR A 81 -7.70 11.87 7.85
CA THR A 81 -6.89 12.15 9.03
C THR A 81 -6.06 10.91 9.38
N LEU A 82 -4.76 10.93 9.10
CA LEU A 82 -3.85 9.80 9.31
C LEU A 82 -2.39 10.21 9.47
N ILE A 83 -1.53 9.25 9.81
CA ILE A 83 -0.07 9.43 9.77
C ILE A 83 0.43 9.00 8.37
N ARG A 84 0.64 9.96 7.47
CA ARG A 84 1.02 9.72 6.06
C ARG A 84 2.18 8.72 5.89
N PRO A 85 3.29 8.82 6.66
CA PRO A 85 4.39 7.85 6.56
C PRO A 85 3.99 6.41 6.88
N TRP A 86 2.98 6.18 7.72
CA TRP A 86 2.55 4.83 8.10
C TRP A 86 1.74 4.18 6.99
N LEU A 87 0.81 4.94 6.39
CA LEU A 87 0.06 4.46 5.23
C LEU A 87 1.01 4.20 4.05
N HIS A 88 1.90 5.14 3.76
CA HIS A 88 2.91 4.99 2.72
C HIS A 88 3.75 3.73 2.92
N HIS A 89 4.26 3.49 4.13
CA HIS A 89 5.02 2.27 4.43
C HIS A 89 4.19 1.01 4.19
N ALA A 90 2.95 0.97 4.69
CA ALA A 90 2.08 -0.18 4.52
C ALA A 90 1.82 -0.48 3.04
N LEU A 91 1.56 0.56 2.23
CA LEU A 91 1.38 0.46 0.78
C LEU A 91 2.63 -0.05 0.07
N VAL A 92 3.80 0.54 0.34
CA VAL A 92 5.07 0.10 -0.26
C VAL A 92 5.36 -1.37 0.06
N GLU A 93 5.13 -1.82 1.28
CA GLU A 93 5.35 -3.23 1.66
C GLU A 93 4.40 -4.19 0.92
N VAL A 94 3.10 -3.89 0.84
CA VAL A 94 2.15 -4.75 0.12
C VAL A 94 2.39 -4.71 -1.40
N LEU A 95 2.71 -3.55 -1.97
CA LEU A 95 3.00 -3.39 -3.40
C LEU A 95 4.25 -4.14 -3.82
N LYS A 96 5.33 -4.09 -3.04
CA LYS A 96 6.55 -4.88 -3.32
C LYS A 96 6.25 -6.37 -3.37
N ASN A 97 5.44 -6.88 -2.44
CA ASN A 97 5.07 -8.28 -2.39
C ASN A 97 4.21 -8.66 -3.61
N ALA A 98 3.22 -7.84 -3.96
CA ALA A 98 2.38 -8.01 -5.15
C ALA A 98 3.21 -8.01 -6.44
N CYS A 99 4.12 -7.05 -6.60
CA CYS A 99 4.99 -6.97 -7.77
C CYS A 99 5.92 -8.19 -7.87
N SER A 100 6.55 -8.60 -6.76
CA SER A 100 7.42 -9.77 -6.72
C SER A 100 6.67 -11.05 -7.09
N SER A 101 5.44 -11.21 -6.58
CA SER A 101 4.56 -12.35 -6.89
C SER A 101 4.20 -12.40 -8.38
N SER A 102 3.94 -11.24 -9.00
CA SER A 102 3.63 -11.15 -10.43
C SER A 102 4.83 -11.47 -11.32
N VAL A 103 6.00 -10.91 -11.01
CA VAL A 103 7.25 -11.20 -11.73
C VAL A 103 7.61 -12.67 -11.64
N GLN A 104 7.53 -13.26 -10.45
CA GLN A 104 7.81 -14.69 -10.26
C GLN A 104 6.92 -15.57 -11.15
N LYS A 105 5.63 -15.25 -11.27
CA LYS A 105 4.72 -16.02 -12.13
C LYS A 105 5.10 -15.91 -13.61
N GLY A 106 5.48 -14.72 -14.07
CA GLY A 106 5.93 -14.51 -15.45
C GLY A 106 7.24 -15.25 -15.76
N ASP A 107 8.15 -15.32 -14.79
CA ASP A 107 9.37 -16.13 -14.92
C ASP A 107 9.06 -17.63 -14.98
N ASP A 108 8.11 -18.11 -14.17
CA ASP A 108 7.70 -19.52 -14.12
C ASP A 108 6.96 -19.98 -15.40
N THR A 109 6.22 -19.08 -16.09
CA THR A 109 5.57 -19.41 -17.37
C THR A 109 6.54 -19.55 -18.53
N GLY A 110 7.72 -18.92 -18.44
CA GLY A 110 8.82 -19.08 -19.40
C GLY A 110 8.51 -18.60 -20.83
N ASP A 111 7.42 -17.87 -21.01
CA ASP A 111 6.95 -17.33 -22.29
C ASP A 111 7.60 -15.98 -22.64
N GLY A 112 8.39 -15.42 -21.73
CA GLY A 112 8.97 -14.09 -21.87
C GLY A 112 7.91 -12.98 -21.90
N ALA A 113 6.69 -13.28 -21.42
CA ALA A 113 5.64 -12.29 -21.29
C ALA A 113 5.98 -11.31 -20.17
N ASN A 114 5.54 -10.06 -20.33
CA ASN A 114 5.63 -9.08 -19.25
C ASN A 114 4.84 -9.58 -18.03
N PRO A 115 5.29 -9.26 -16.81
CA PRO A 115 4.56 -9.60 -15.60
C PRO A 115 3.16 -9.00 -15.64
N SER A 116 2.17 -9.69 -15.07
CA SER A 116 0.80 -9.22 -15.01
C SER A 116 0.69 -7.93 -14.18
N ASP A 117 -0.25 -7.07 -14.57
CA ASP A 117 -0.48 -5.81 -13.86
C ASP A 117 -0.90 -6.05 -12.40
N VAL A 118 -0.51 -5.12 -11.54
CA VAL A 118 -0.99 -5.05 -10.15
C VAL A 118 -2.10 -4.01 -10.08
N HIS A 119 -3.23 -4.37 -9.49
CA HIS A 119 -4.37 -3.47 -9.37
C HIS A 119 -4.42 -2.87 -7.97
N VAL A 120 -4.59 -1.55 -7.87
CA VAL A 120 -4.87 -0.84 -6.62
C VAL A 120 -6.31 -0.33 -6.68
N ARG A 121 -7.17 -0.81 -5.79
CA ARG A 121 -8.58 -0.40 -5.69
C ARG A 121 -8.78 0.37 -4.40
N LEU A 122 -9.09 1.65 -4.51
CA LEU A 122 -9.54 2.48 -3.40
C LEU A 122 -11.07 2.38 -3.32
N VAL A 123 -11.59 1.92 -2.19
CA VAL A 123 -13.02 1.82 -1.94
C VAL A 123 -13.38 2.73 -0.79
N ASP A 124 -14.21 3.73 -1.08
CA ASP A 124 -14.74 4.65 -0.09
C ASP A 124 -16.00 4.08 0.55
N GLY A 125 -15.85 3.55 1.76
CA GLY A 125 -16.96 3.01 2.55
C GLY A 125 -17.59 4.06 3.47
N THR A 126 -18.67 3.67 4.14
CA THR A 126 -19.38 4.60 5.05
C THR A 126 -18.51 4.98 6.25
N ASP A 127 -17.92 3.99 6.92
CA ASP A 127 -17.14 4.18 8.16
C ASP A 127 -15.62 4.02 7.97
N SER A 128 -15.19 3.60 6.78
CA SER A 128 -13.78 3.31 6.51
C SER A 128 -13.47 3.37 5.03
N ILE A 129 -12.25 3.75 4.70
CA ILE A 129 -11.66 3.56 3.37
C ILE A 129 -10.86 2.28 3.35
N SER A 130 -10.98 1.53 2.27
CA SER A 130 -10.21 0.32 2.02
C SER A 130 -9.33 0.53 0.79
N ILE A 131 -8.04 0.25 0.91
CA ILE A 131 -7.12 0.24 -0.23
C ILE A 131 -6.70 -1.22 -0.44
N ALA A 132 -7.20 -1.83 -1.51
CA ALA A 132 -6.89 -3.19 -1.88
C ALA A 132 -5.81 -3.22 -2.97
N VAL A 133 -4.74 -3.96 -2.73
CA VAL A 133 -3.70 -4.28 -3.73
C VAL A 133 -3.92 -5.72 -4.16
N LEU A 134 -4.18 -5.92 -5.45
CA LEU A 134 -4.53 -7.20 -6.04
C LEU A 134 -3.47 -7.56 -7.08
N ASP A 135 -2.73 -8.63 -6.84
CA ASP A 135 -1.86 -9.23 -7.85
C ASP A 135 -2.53 -10.40 -8.57
N GLN A 136 -1.95 -10.76 -9.70
CA GLN A 136 -2.29 -11.95 -10.49
C GLN A 136 -1.12 -12.93 -10.50
N GLY A 137 -0.30 -12.91 -9.46
CA GLY A 137 0.94 -13.66 -9.34
C GLY A 137 0.74 -15.08 -8.82
N VAL A 138 1.78 -15.62 -8.17
CA VAL A 138 1.79 -16.99 -7.63
C VAL A 138 0.92 -17.17 -6.38
N GLY A 139 0.52 -16.06 -5.74
CA GLY A 139 -0.24 -16.07 -4.48
C GLY A 139 0.61 -16.53 -3.29
N LEU A 140 -0.04 -16.77 -2.15
CA LEU A 140 0.62 -17.29 -0.95
C LEU A 140 0.26 -18.75 -0.70
N HIS A 141 1.24 -19.62 -0.47
CA HIS A 141 0.94 -20.97 0.01
C HIS A 141 0.25 -20.90 1.40
N ASP A 142 -0.54 -21.91 1.78
CA ASP A 142 -1.29 -21.95 3.05
C ASP A 142 -0.45 -21.66 4.30
N ASP A 143 0.80 -22.10 4.29
CA ASP A 143 1.76 -21.86 5.37
C ASP A 143 2.25 -20.39 5.36
N GLY A 144 2.48 -19.83 4.17
CA GLY A 144 2.81 -18.42 3.98
C GLY A 144 1.69 -17.50 4.48
N MET A 145 0.43 -17.85 4.21
CA MET A 145 -0.72 -17.08 4.70
C MET A 145 -0.78 -17.02 6.24
N LYS A 146 -0.57 -18.16 6.91
CA LYS A 146 -0.57 -18.26 8.38
C LYS A 146 0.60 -17.53 9.03
N LYS A 147 1.68 -17.32 8.28
CA LYS A 147 2.93 -16.72 8.78
C LYS A 147 3.18 -15.31 8.28
N ALA A 148 2.36 -14.78 7.37
CA ALA A 148 2.55 -13.49 6.70
C ALA A 148 2.78 -12.31 7.68
N PHE A 149 2.15 -12.37 8.88
CA PHE A 149 2.28 -11.35 9.92
C PHE A 149 3.20 -11.73 11.08
N ARG A 150 3.96 -12.83 10.98
CA ARG A 150 4.99 -13.16 11.98
C ARG A 150 6.22 -12.32 11.74
N PHE A 151 6.74 -11.72 12.81
CA PHE A 151 8.01 -11.01 12.76
C PHE A 151 9.14 -11.95 12.36
N ALA A 152 10.02 -11.45 11.50
CA ALA A 152 11.12 -12.20 10.95
C ALA A 152 10.68 -13.48 10.23
N GLU A 153 9.53 -13.47 9.55
CA GLU A 153 9.17 -14.45 8.52
C GLU A 153 9.31 -13.83 7.12
N SER A 154 10.04 -14.48 6.21
CA SER A 154 10.31 -13.97 4.87
C SER A 154 10.48 -15.14 3.92
N SER A 155 9.88 -15.02 2.75
CA SER A 155 10.06 -15.92 1.61
C SER A 155 11.36 -15.67 0.85
N SER A 156 12.11 -14.60 1.18
CA SER A 156 13.37 -14.30 0.50
C SER A 156 14.48 -15.25 0.97
N LEU A 157 15.03 -16.03 0.03
CA LEU A 157 16.13 -16.96 0.26
C LEU A 157 17.45 -16.27 0.66
N LYS A 158 17.62 -14.96 0.34
CA LYS A 158 18.86 -14.20 0.55
C LYS A 158 18.88 -13.41 1.86
N ARG A 159 18.45 -14.07 2.94
CA ARG A 159 18.16 -13.42 4.23
C ARG A 159 19.41 -12.94 5.00
N TRP A 160 20.56 -13.55 4.75
CA TRP A 160 21.79 -13.32 5.51
C TRP A 160 22.97 -12.86 4.64
N ASP A 161 23.04 -13.27 3.36
CA ASP A 161 24.11 -12.84 2.43
C ASP A 161 24.06 -11.33 2.12
N ARG A 162 22.88 -10.68 2.26
CA ARG A 162 22.73 -9.24 2.04
C ARG A 162 23.21 -8.36 3.21
N ILE A 163 23.54 -8.92 4.38
CA ILE A 163 24.03 -8.15 5.52
C ILE A 163 25.50 -7.75 5.32
N ASP A 164 26.28 -8.55 4.58
CA ASP A 164 27.69 -8.27 4.27
C ASP A 164 27.87 -7.46 2.95
N GLU A 165 26.90 -7.50 2.04
CA GLU A 165 26.91 -6.78 0.74
C GLU A 165 26.27 -5.36 0.79
N GLN A 166 26.50 -4.62 1.88
CA GLN A 166 25.94 -3.27 2.10
C GLN A 166 26.58 -2.17 1.24
N THR A 167 26.51 -2.25 -0.10
CA THR A 167 27.18 -1.28 -0.99
C THR A 167 26.32 -0.60 -2.05
N SER A 168 25.03 -0.94 -2.22
CA SER A 168 24.16 -0.28 -3.21
C SER A 168 23.27 0.83 -2.62
N TYR A 169 23.12 1.95 -3.35
CA TYR A 169 22.35 3.14 -2.94
C TYR A 169 20.85 2.85 -2.70
N ALA A 170 20.28 1.87 -3.41
CA ALA A 170 18.90 1.41 -3.20
C ALA A 170 18.75 0.61 -1.89
N MET A 171 19.76 -0.16 -1.48
CA MET A 171 19.76 -0.92 -0.23
C MET A 171 20.01 -0.05 1.01
N VAL A 172 20.74 1.08 0.86
CA VAL A 172 20.92 2.08 1.94
C VAL A 172 19.59 2.70 2.39
N ARG A 173 18.61 2.80 1.49
CA ARG A 173 17.28 3.35 1.80
C ARG A 173 16.33 2.36 2.47
N GLN A 174 16.56 1.05 2.36
CA GLN A 174 15.70 0.02 2.96
C GLN A 174 16.51 -1.07 3.69
N PRO A 175 17.22 -0.73 4.78
CA PRO A 175 18.08 -1.67 5.52
C PRO A 175 17.31 -2.85 6.15
N LEU A 176 15.98 -2.78 6.24
CA LEU A 176 15.11 -3.86 6.74
C LEU A 176 14.35 -4.61 5.63
N GLY A 177 14.52 -4.23 4.36
CA GLY A 177 13.95 -4.94 3.23
C GLY A 177 14.45 -6.39 3.23
N SER A 178 13.55 -7.36 3.04
CA SER A 178 13.80 -8.83 3.11
C SER A 178 14.01 -9.45 4.50
N LEU A 179 13.98 -8.69 5.60
CA LEU A 179 14.10 -9.29 6.94
C LEU A 179 12.81 -9.98 7.44
N GLY A 180 11.66 -9.70 6.81
CA GLY A 180 10.38 -10.25 7.22
C GLY A 180 9.68 -9.46 8.32
N VAL A 181 9.90 -8.14 8.35
CA VAL A 181 9.32 -7.24 9.36
C VAL A 181 8.28 -6.27 8.78
N GLY A 182 8.21 -6.13 7.45
CA GLY A 182 7.36 -5.15 6.77
C GLY A 182 5.87 -5.36 7.00
N LEU A 183 5.32 -6.52 6.64
CA LEU A 183 3.90 -6.84 6.84
C LEU A 183 3.47 -6.80 8.33
N PRO A 184 4.22 -7.40 9.28
CA PRO A 184 3.91 -7.26 10.71
C PRO A 184 3.87 -5.80 11.19
N LEU A 185 4.85 -4.99 10.77
CA LEU A 185 4.92 -3.58 11.14
C LEU A 185 3.78 -2.77 10.52
N SER A 186 3.47 -3.04 9.25
CA SER A 186 2.35 -2.44 8.52
C SER A 186 1.03 -2.69 9.24
N ARG A 187 0.76 -3.94 9.62
CA ARG A 187 -0.43 -4.32 10.37
C ARG A 187 -0.50 -3.65 11.74
N MET A 188 0.63 -3.61 12.46
CA MET A 188 0.71 -2.93 13.76
C MET A 188 0.40 -1.44 13.63
N MET A 189 1.03 -0.74 12.68
CA MET A 189 0.83 0.70 12.47
C MET A 189 -0.61 1.04 12.09
N MET A 190 -1.23 0.26 11.19
CA MET A 190 -2.64 0.47 10.80
C MET A 190 -3.59 0.14 11.96
N GLY A 191 -3.30 -0.92 12.72
CA GLY A 191 -4.08 -1.32 13.89
C GLY A 191 -4.09 -0.30 15.02
N MET A 192 -3.01 0.49 15.18
CA MET A 192 -2.95 1.54 16.21
C MET A 192 -4.03 2.63 16.06
N PHE A 193 -4.60 2.79 14.87
CA PHE A 193 -5.68 3.74 14.60
C PHE A 193 -7.02 3.07 14.28
N GLY A 194 -7.20 1.80 14.67
CA GLY A 194 -8.46 1.08 14.43
C GLY A 194 -8.63 0.54 13.00
N GLY A 195 -7.59 0.64 12.18
CA GLY A 195 -7.50 -0.02 10.88
C GLY A 195 -7.02 -1.47 10.98
N ASP A 196 -6.72 -2.07 9.84
CA ASP A 196 -6.03 -3.37 9.77
C ASP A 196 -5.34 -3.54 8.41
N VAL A 197 -4.43 -4.50 8.33
CA VAL A 197 -3.92 -5.04 7.06
C VAL A 197 -4.35 -6.50 6.97
N LEU A 198 -5.15 -6.81 5.96
CA LEU A 198 -5.68 -8.14 5.69
C LEU A 198 -5.00 -8.70 4.45
N ILE A 199 -4.78 -10.01 4.41
CA ILE A 199 -4.21 -10.69 3.24
C ILE A 199 -5.03 -11.95 3.00
N SER A 200 -5.37 -12.22 1.74
CA SER A 200 -6.06 -13.43 1.32
C SER A 200 -5.63 -13.81 -0.09
N ASN A 201 -5.65 -15.10 -0.39
CA ASN A 201 -5.62 -15.53 -1.79
C ASN A 201 -6.98 -15.29 -2.43
N ARG A 202 -6.97 -15.14 -3.75
CA ARG A 202 -8.15 -14.88 -4.56
C ARG A 202 -8.11 -15.79 -5.78
N ASP A 203 -9.24 -16.43 -6.05
CA ASP A 203 -9.46 -17.17 -7.30
C ASP A 203 -9.67 -16.20 -8.47
N GLU A 204 -9.78 -16.73 -9.69
CA GLU A 204 -10.10 -15.93 -10.87
C GLU A 204 -11.48 -15.27 -10.74
N GLY A 205 -11.57 -13.97 -11.03
CA GLY A 205 -12.80 -13.18 -10.88
C GLY A 205 -12.59 -11.69 -11.17
N ASP A 206 -13.67 -10.95 -11.43
CA ASP A 206 -13.65 -9.52 -11.78
C ASP A 206 -12.73 -9.16 -12.97
N GLY A 207 -12.57 -10.09 -13.93
CA GLY A 207 -11.65 -9.92 -15.06
C GLY A 207 -10.16 -10.04 -14.70
N LEU A 208 -9.84 -10.51 -13.49
CA LEU A 208 -8.47 -10.74 -13.00
C LEU A 208 -8.23 -12.22 -12.76
N ALA A 209 -7.03 -12.69 -13.11
CA ALA A 209 -6.59 -14.04 -12.81
C ALA A 209 -6.39 -14.25 -11.29
N SER A 210 -6.25 -15.51 -10.88
CA SER A 210 -5.95 -15.86 -9.49
C SER A 210 -4.65 -15.22 -9.00
N GLY A 211 -4.59 -14.87 -7.73
CA GLY A 211 -3.43 -14.24 -7.09
C GLY A 211 -3.67 -13.92 -5.62
N CYS A 212 -2.99 -12.91 -5.08
CA CYS A 212 -3.18 -12.45 -3.71
C CYS A 212 -3.82 -11.05 -3.66
N THR A 213 -4.63 -10.83 -2.63
CA THR A 213 -5.21 -9.53 -2.29
C THR A 213 -4.73 -9.12 -0.90
N ALA A 214 -4.11 -7.96 -0.80
CA ALA A 214 -3.83 -7.28 0.46
C ALA A 214 -4.77 -6.08 0.62
N VAL A 215 -5.51 -5.99 1.72
CA VAL A 215 -6.44 -4.88 2.00
C VAL A 215 -5.96 -4.10 3.21
N ILE A 216 -5.69 -2.81 3.02
CA ILE A 216 -5.43 -1.86 4.09
C ILE A 216 -6.74 -1.16 4.41
N LYS A 217 -7.26 -1.35 5.63
CA LYS A 217 -8.49 -0.70 6.10
C LYS A 217 -8.13 0.48 6.99
N ILE A 218 -8.72 1.65 6.71
CA ILE A 218 -8.49 2.90 7.43
C ILE A 218 -9.85 3.45 7.88
N PRO A 219 -10.13 3.60 9.17
CA PRO A 219 -11.39 4.17 9.62
C PRO A 219 -11.48 5.67 9.29
N LYS A 220 -12.69 6.12 8.94
CA LYS A 220 -13.04 7.54 8.82
C LYS A 220 -13.42 8.07 10.21
N ASP A 221 -12.43 8.32 11.05
CA ASP A 221 -12.70 8.93 12.36
C ASP A 221 -12.70 10.46 12.27
N ASP A 222 -13.87 11.02 11.97
CA ASP A 222 -14.10 12.48 11.98
C ASP A 222 -14.29 13.03 13.41
N GLN A 223 -14.47 12.17 14.42
CA GLN A 223 -14.77 12.64 15.79
C GLN A 223 -13.55 13.25 16.48
N ILE A 224 -12.33 12.88 16.07
CA ILE A 224 -11.11 13.49 16.61
C ILE A 224 -10.99 14.95 16.16
N VAL A 225 -11.36 15.27 14.92
CA VAL A 225 -11.28 16.63 14.35
C VAL A 225 -12.41 17.53 14.87
N GLN A 226 -13.65 17.00 14.98
CA GLN A 226 -14.77 17.76 15.55
C GLN A 226 -14.49 18.22 16.99
N LYS A 227 -13.92 17.34 17.83
CA LYS A 227 -13.56 17.68 19.21
C LYS A 227 -12.46 18.75 19.34
N VAL A 228 -11.63 18.95 18.31
CA VAL A 228 -10.60 19.99 18.29
C VAL A 228 -11.19 21.33 17.86
N ARG A 229 -12.10 21.35 16.87
CA ARG A 229 -12.84 22.56 16.49
C ARG A 229 -13.72 23.09 17.62
N ASP A 230 -14.40 22.20 18.34
CA ASP A 230 -15.26 22.60 19.45
C ASP A 230 -14.49 23.11 20.69
N ARG A 231 -13.21 22.72 20.84
CA ARG A 231 -12.33 23.23 21.92
C ARG A 231 -11.57 24.50 21.56
N GLY A 232 -11.50 24.87 20.28
CA GLY A 232 -10.87 26.10 19.80
C GLY A 232 -11.81 27.30 19.68
N GLY A 233 -13.10 27.10 19.97
CA GLY A 233 -14.17 28.10 19.83
C GLY A 233 -14.67 28.71 21.14
N SER A 234 -13.92 28.58 22.24
CA SER A 234 -14.23 29.19 23.55
C SER A 234 -13.12 30.12 24.03
#